data_AF-A0A6J1WU58-F1
#
_entry.id   AF-A0A6J1WU58-F1
#
_cell.length_a   1.000
_cell.length_b   1.000
_cell.length_c   1.000
_cell.angle_alpha   90.00
_cell.angle_beta   90.00
_cell.angle_gamma   90.00
#
_symmetry.space_group_name_H-M   'P 1'
#
loop_
_entity.id
_entity.type
_entity.pdbx_description
1 polymer ?
#
loop_
_entity_poly.entity_id
_entity_poly.type
_entity_poly.pdbx_seq_one_letter_code
_entity_poly.pdbx_strand_id
1 'polypeptide(L)'
;MDYNADVSPEQWLELAWAQRHWAAVREEVVARVRAACLVECVPAHVAAYLAFLARHVADRALHAPLADHTDHTDHTDLALDLAQVVMERTTVIGSVLPPAELRDPPPVPSRTQHRTLHALTTIFYTHLRQ
;
A
#
# COMPACT_ATOMS: atom_id res chain seq x y z
N MET A 1 22.51 3.31 18.21
CA MET A 1 21.35 2.41 18.13
C MET A 1 20.24 3.22 17.48
N ASP A 2 19.78 2.78 16.32
CA ASP A 2 18.66 3.43 15.64
C ASP A 2 17.37 2.80 16.17
N TYR A 3 16.76 3.44 17.17
CA TYR A 3 15.56 2.92 17.86
C TYR A 3 14.37 2.71 16.91
N ASN A 4 14.39 3.32 15.72
CA ASN A 4 13.37 3.18 14.69
C ASN A 4 13.58 1.94 13.79
N ALA A 5 14.72 1.25 13.88
CA ALA A 5 14.99 0.05 13.09
C ALA A 5 14.27 -1.21 13.62
N ASP A 6 13.74 -1.17 14.84
CA ASP A 6 13.25 -2.37 15.53
C ASP A 6 11.77 -2.69 15.32
N VAL A 7 11.00 -1.80 14.67
CA VAL A 7 9.55 -1.97 14.52
C VAL A 7 9.17 -2.13 13.04
N SER A 8 9.09 -3.39 12.58
CA SER A 8 8.60 -3.68 11.24
C SER A 8 7.12 -3.26 11.09
N PRO A 9 6.75 -2.57 9.99
CA PRO A 9 5.36 -2.33 9.59
C PRO A 9 4.45 -3.53 9.69
N GLU A 10 4.94 -4.70 9.33
CA GLU A 10 4.15 -5.94 9.32
C GLU A 10 3.62 -6.29 10.72
N GLN A 11 4.35 -5.90 11.77
CA GLN A 11 3.97 -6.18 13.15
C GLN A 11 2.91 -5.20 13.66
N TRP A 12 3.04 -3.90 13.37
CA TRP A 12 2.14 -2.90 13.93
C TRP A 12 0.91 -2.62 13.06
N LEU A 13 0.98 -2.84 11.74
CA LEU A 13 -0.16 -2.63 10.84
C LEU A 13 -1.33 -3.56 11.18
N GLU A 14 -1.06 -4.83 11.50
CA GLU A 14 -2.11 -5.76 11.93
C GLU A 14 -2.70 -5.37 13.30
N LEU A 15 -1.86 -4.86 14.21
CA LEU A 15 -2.33 -4.34 15.50
C LEU A 15 -3.19 -3.09 15.33
N ALA A 16 -2.85 -2.21 14.39
CA ALA A 16 -3.63 -1.02 14.06
C ALA A 16 -5.00 -1.41 13.48
N TRP A 17 -5.04 -2.41 12.59
CA TRP A 17 -6.29 -2.92 12.03
C TRP A 17 -7.18 -3.59 13.08
N ALA A 18 -6.58 -4.33 14.02
CA ALA A 18 -7.30 -5.07 15.05
C ALA A 18 -7.83 -4.20 16.21
N GLN A 19 -7.64 -2.88 16.17
CA GLN A 19 -8.13 -1.98 17.22
C GLN A 19 -9.66 -2.03 17.33
N ARG A 20 -10.18 -2.11 18.57
CA ARG A 20 -11.62 -2.08 18.85
C ARG A 20 -12.33 -0.86 18.23
N HIS A 21 -11.62 0.25 18.14
CA HIS A 21 -12.12 1.53 17.62
C HIS A 21 -11.64 1.81 16.20
N TRP A 22 -11.30 0.77 15.41
CA TRP A 22 -10.82 0.90 14.03
C TRP A 22 -11.65 1.89 13.20
N ALA A 23 -12.98 1.78 13.25
CA ALA A 23 -13.87 2.68 12.50
C ALA A 23 -13.69 4.17 12.82
N ALA A 24 -13.25 4.52 14.02
CA ALA A 24 -13.04 5.90 14.45
C ALA A 24 -11.64 6.44 14.08
N VAL A 25 -10.66 5.55 13.86
CA VAL A 25 -9.26 5.94 13.62
C VAL A 25 -8.76 5.60 12.21
N ARG A 26 -9.53 4.84 11.43
CA ARG A 26 -9.09 4.28 10.13
C ARG A 26 -8.56 5.34 9.16
N GLU A 27 -9.27 6.46 9.01
CA GLU A 27 -8.91 7.51 8.04
C GLU A 27 -7.55 8.13 8.41
N GLU A 28 -7.36 8.37 9.70
CA GLU A 28 -6.15 8.95 10.25
C GLU A 28 -4.96 7.96 10.21
N VAL A 29 -5.21 6.67 10.39
CA VAL A 29 -4.19 5.62 10.19
C VAL A 29 -3.81 5.52 8.71
N VAL A 30 -4.79 5.52 7.82
CA VAL A 30 -4.57 5.46 6.36
C VAL A 30 -3.77 6.67 5.89
N ALA A 31 -4.12 7.88 6.33
CA ALA A 31 -3.37 9.11 6.02
C ALA A 31 -1.90 9.02 6.47
N ARG A 32 -1.63 8.48 7.67
CA ARG A 32 -0.25 8.28 8.14
C ARG A 32 0.50 7.22 7.36
N VAL A 33 -0.15 6.13 7.00
CA VAL A 33 0.46 5.06 6.18
C VAL A 33 0.79 5.58 4.78
N ARG A 34 -0.10 6.38 4.17
CA ARG A 34 0.15 7.08 2.91
C ARG A 34 1.37 7.99 2.99
N ALA A 35 1.41 8.85 4.02
CA ALA A 35 2.56 9.72 4.26
C ALA A 35 3.87 8.92 4.46
N ALA A 36 3.81 7.78 5.14
CA ALA A 36 4.96 6.90 5.32
C ALA A 36 5.45 6.33 3.98
N CYS A 37 4.56 5.90 3.07
CA CYS A 37 4.93 5.42 1.74
C CYS A 37 5.77 6.44 0.96
N LEU A 38 5.45 7.73 1.08
CA LEU A 38 6.15 8.81 0.36
C LEU A 38 7.61 8.96 0.79
N VAL A 39 7.93 8.68 2.06
CA VAL A 39 9.28 8.90 2.62
C VAL A 39 10.05 7.62 2.93
N GLU A 40 9.39 6.46 3.02
CA GLU A 40 9.99 5.17 3.40
C GLU A 40 11.07 4.70 2.42
N CYS A 41 12.28 4.46 2.89
CA CYS A 41 13.41 4.05 2.05
C CYS A 41 13.59 2.53 2.00
N VAL A 42 12.89 1.77 2.86
CA VAL A 42 12.97 0.31 2.93
C VAL A 42 11.91 -0.32 2.03
N PRO A 43 12.28 -1.02 0.94
CA PRO A 43 11.30 -1.56 -0.01
C PRO A 43 10.31 -2.56 0.60
N ALA A 44 10.77 -3.37 1.57
CA ALA A 44 9.90 -4.30 2.29
C ALA A 44 8.81 -3.59 3.10
N HIS A 45 9.13 -2.45 3.71
CA HIS A 45 8.16 -1.64 4.44
C HIS A 45 7.13 -1.01 3.51
N VAL A 46 7.57 -0.48 2.36
CA VAL A 46 6.66 0.02 1.31
C VAL A 46 5.71 -1.08 0.85
N ALA A 47 6.22 -2.29 0.62
CA ALA A 47 5.38 -3.44 0.27
C ALA A 47 4.32 -3.77 1.33
N ALA A 48 4.67 -3.69 2.62
CA ALA A 48 3.75 -3.90 3.73
C ALA A 48 2.67 -2.81 3.79
N TYR A 49 3.06 -1.53 3.65
CA TYR A 49 2.11 -0.41 3.60
C TYR A 49 1.14 -0.54 2.42
N LEU A 50 1.63 -0.90 1.24
CA LEU A 50 0.81 -1.11 0.05
C LEU A 50 -0.21 -2.23 0.25
N ALA A 51 0.21 -3.35 0.85
CA ALA A 51 -0.70 -4.46 1.16
C ALA A 51 -1.79 -4.04 2.15
N PHE A 52 -1.44 -3.26 3.17
CA PHE A 52 -2.39 -2.71 4.14
C PHE A 52 -3.39 -1.74 3.49
N LEU A 53 -2.92 -0.81 2.66
CA LEU A 53 -3.76 0.14 1.95
C LEU A 53 -4.71 -0.58 0.99
N ALA A 54 -4.26 -1.61 0.28
CA ALA A 54 -5.13 -2.40 -0.59
C ALA A 54 -6.24 -3.14 0.18
N ARG A 55 -5.94 -3.64 1.40
CA ARG A 55 -6.95 -4.23 2.29
C ARG A 55 -7.99 -3.19 2.71
N HIS A 56 -7.55 -1.97 3.05
CA HIS A 56 -8.45 -0.86 3.37
C HIS A 56 -9.38 -0.51 2.21
N VAL A 57 -8.83 -0.38 1.00
CA VAL A 57 -9.58 -0.12 -0.23
C VAL A 57 -10.64 -1.20 -0.47
N ALA A 58 -10.26 -2.47 -0.37
CA ALA A 58 -11.17 -3.60 -0.59
C ALA A 58 -12.29 -3.67 0.47
N ASP A 59 -11.97 -3.41 1.75
CA ASP A 59 -12.93 -3.36 2.85
C ASP A 59 -13.99 -2.26 2.63
N ARG A 60 -13.56 -1.05 2.24
CA ARG A 60 -14.50 0.03 1.89
C ARG A 60 -15.36 -0.30 0.68
N ALA A 61 -14.78 -0.88 -0.37
CA ALA A 61 -15.54 -1.27 -1.57
C ALA A 61 -16.65 -2.29 -1.26
N LEU A 62 -16.45 -3.16 -0.26
CA LEU A 62 -17.45 -4.13 0.19
C LEU A 62 -18.58 -3.47 1.02
N HIS A 63 -18.24 -2.48 1.84
CA HIS A 63 -19.14 -1.90 2.84
C HIS A 63 -19.84 -0.60 2.42
N ALA A 64 -19.36 0.10 1.40
CA ALA A 64 -19.93 1.36 0.93
C ALA A 64 -20.11 1.42 -0.60
N PRO A 65 -20.92 0.53 -1.21
CA PRO A 65 -21.15 0.57 -2.65
C PRO A 65 -21.95 1.79 -3.14
N LEU A 66 -22.60 2.56 -2.23
CA LEU A 66 -23.34 3.79 -2.55
C LEU A 66 -23.33 4.78 -1.36
N ALA A 67 -22.26 5.55 -1.13
CA ALA A 67 -22.35 6.69 -0.22
C ALA A 67 -21.31 7.77 -0.52
N ASP A 68 -21.84 8.95 -0.86
CA ASP A 68 -21.30 10.31 -0.71
C ASP A 68 -20.04 10.74 -1.52
N HIS A 69 -20.15 11.90 -2.16
CA HIS A 69 -19.13 12.46 -3.06
C HIS A 69 -17.84 12.86 -2.33
N THR A 70 -17.89 12.94 -1.00
CA THR A 70 -16.78 13.23 -0.11
C THR A 70 -15.76 12.09 -0.05
N ASP A 71 -16.17 10.85 -0.36
CA ASP A 71 -15.32 9.66 -0.25
C ASP A 71 -14.41 9.43 -1.48
N HIS A 72 -14.69 10.11 -2.60
CA HIS A 72 -13.88 9.98 -3.83
C HIS A 72 -12.53 10.70 -3.73
N THR A 73 -12.46 11.78 -2.94
CA THR A 73 -11.24 12.58 -2.79
C THR A 73 -10.12 11.75 -2.14
N ASP A 74 -10.42 10.98 -1.09
CA ASP A 74 -9.41 10.22 -0.37
C ASP A 74 -8.83 9.05 -1.20
N HIS A 75 -9.66 8.40 -2.02
CA HIS A 75 -9.19 7.36 -2.95
C HIS A 75 -8.33 7.92 -4.08
N THR A 76 -8.70 9.11 -4.57
CA THR A 76 -7.93 9.83 -5.60
C THR A 76 -6.57 10.24 -5.05
N ASP A 77 -6.53 10.82 -3.86
CA ASP A 77 -5.27 11.24 -3.25
C ASP A 77 -4.37 10.03 -2.94
N LEU A 78 -4.94 8.91 -2.49
CA LEU A 78 -4.21 7.65 -2.34
C LEU A 78 -3.61 7.17 -3.68
N ALA A 79 -4.40 7.15 -4.76
CA ALA A 79 -3.91 6.72 -6.07
C ALA A 79 -2.78 7.63 -6.59
N LEU A 80 -2.91 8.95 -6.38
CA LEU A 80 -1.89 9.94 -6.76
C LEU A 80 -0.60 9.77 -5.96
N ASP A 81 -0.70 9.62 -4.64
CA ASP A 81 0.48 9.36 -3.78
C ASP A 81 1.23 8.11 -4.22
N LEU A 82 0.51 7.03 -4.52
CA LEU A 82 1.13 5.78 -4.95
C LEU A 82 1.72 5.86 -6.36
N ALA A 83 1.08 6.61 -7.26
CA ALA A 83 1.66 6.92 -8.56
C ALA A 83 2.97 7.71 -8.39
N GLN A 84 3.01 8.67 -7.47
CA GLN A 84 4.22 9.42 -7.14
C GLN A 84 5.32 8.48 -6.61
N VAL A 85 5.00 7.59 -5.65
CA VAL A 85 5.96 6.61 -5.12
C VAL A 85 6.56 5.75 -6.23
N VAL A 86 5.72 5.25 -7.14
CA VAL A 86 6.18 4.39 -8.25
C VAL A 86 7.05 5.17 -9.23
N MET A 87 6.69 6.42 -9.55
CA MET A 87 7.38 7.25 -10.54
C MET A 87 8.71 7.81 -10.02
N GLU A 88 8.74 8.29 -8.78
CA GLU A 88 9.89 9.01 -8.23
C GLU A 88 10.90 8.08 -7.56
N ARG A 89 10.48 6.88 -7.15
CA ARG A 89 11.32 5.96 -6.37
C ARG A 89 11.52 4.64 -7.10
N THR A 90 12.34 4.68 -8.16
CA THR A 90 12.74 3.51 -8.96
C THR A 90 13.31 2.35 -8.12
N THR A 91 13.84 2.60 -6.92
CA THR A 91 14.27 1.56 -5.97
C THR A 91 13.10 0.72 -5.45
N VAL A 92 11.89 1.28 -5.38
CA VAL A 92 10.64 0.59 -5.01
C VAL A 92 10.15 -0.29 -6.15
N ILE A 93 10.39 0.08 -7.42
CA ILE A 93 9.99 -0.74 -8.58
C ILE A 93 10.59 -2.15 -8.50
N GLY A 94 11.82 -2.31 -8.01
CA GLY A 94 12.42 -3.65 -7.81
C GLY A 94 11.71 -4.52 -6.76
N SER A 95 10.90 -3.92 -5.89
CA SER A 95 10.05 -4.62 -4.92
C SER A 95 8.60 -4.83 -5.41
N VAL A 96 8.22 -4.18 -6.51
CA VAL A 96 6.89 -4.26 -7.11
C VAL A 96 6.91 -5.18 -8.34
N LEU A 97 7.88 -5.00 -9.22
CA LEU A 97 8.02 -5.72 -10.47
C LEU A 97 9.21 -6.69 -10.38
N PRO A 98 9.10 -7.88 -11.00
CA PRO A 98 10.28 -8.70 -11.25
C PRO A 98 11.28 -7.89 -12.10
N PRO A 99 12.60 -8.11 -11.95
CA PRO A 99 13.59 -7.45 -12.79
C PRO A 99 13.26 -7.66 -14.28
N ALA A 100 13.22 -6.57 -15.06
CA ALA A 100 12.94 -6.63 -16.49
C ALA A 100 14.03 -7.39 -17.27
N GLU A 101 15.23 -7.51 -16.69
CA GLU A 101 16.26 -8.41 -17.16
C GLU A 101 15.83 -9.85 -16.85
N LEU A 102 15.17 -10.47 -17.83
CA LEU A 102 15.09 -11.93 -17.94
C LEU A 102 16.53 -12.46 -18.02
N ARG A 103 17.18 -12.62 -16.87
CA ARG A 103 18.28 -13.58 -16.75
C ARG A 103 17.69 -14.92 -17.14
N ASP A 104 18.37 -15.61 -18.05
CA ASP A 104 18.08 -17.01 -18.34
C ASP A 104 18.99 -17.84 -17.43
N PRO A 105 18.45 -18.62 -16.47
CA PRO A 105 17.03 -18.92 -16.23
C PRO A 105 16.28 -17.84 -15.43
N PRO A 106 14.95 -17.71 -15.62
CA PRO A 106 14.15 -16.69 -14.98
C PRO A 106 14.27 -16.74 -13.45
N PRO A 107 14.38 -15.59 -12.77
CA PRO A 107 14.43 -15.56 -11.31
C PRO A 107 13.14 -16.16 -10.73
N VAL A 108 13.27 -16.86 -9.60
CA VAL A 108 12.11 -17.38 -8.86
C VAL A 108 11.21 -16.20 -8.47
N PRO A 109 9.91 -16.24 -8.81
CA PRO A 109 9.01 -15.12 -8.53
C PRO A 109 8.94 -14.86 -7.02
N SER A 110 9.30 -13.66 -6.60
CA SER A 110 9.18 -13.27 -5.20
C SER A 110 7.70 -13.14 -4.85
N ARG A 111 7.24 -13.94 -3.87
CA ARG A 111 5.87 -13.84 -3.34
C ARG A 111 5.54 -12.43 -2.87
N THR A 112 6.54 -11.71 -2.35
CA THR A 112 6.38 -10.31 -1.91
C THR A 112 6.12 -9.40 -3.10
N GLN A 113 6.92 -9.48 -4.17
CA GLN A 113 6.71 -8.69 -5.40
C GLN A 113 5.31 -8.92 -5.98
N HIS A 114 4.88 -10.18 -6.06
CA HIS A 114 3.54 -10.51 -6.55
C HIS A 114 2.43 -9.89 -5.70
N ARG A 115 2.54 -9.98 -4.36
CA ARG A 115 1.56 -9.37 -3.44
C ARG A 115 1.54 -7.84 -3.57
N THR A 116 2.69 -7.21 -3.67
CA THR A 116 2.81 -5.75 -3.82
C THR A 116 2.21 -5.27 -5.14
N LEU A 117 2.49 -5.98 -6.25
CA LEU A 117 1.87 -5.69 -7.54
C LEU A 117 0.35 -5.86 -7.51
N HIS A 118 -0.13 -6.94 -6.89
CA HIS A 118 -1.57 -7.17 -6.73
C HIS A 118 -2.22 -6.07 -5.89
N ALA A 119 -1.57 -5.62 -4.81
CA ALA A 119 -2.04 -4.53 -3.97
C ALA A 119 -2.18 -3.21 -4.76
N LEU A 120 -1.13 -2.81 -5.50
CA LEU A 120 -1.18 -1.63 -6.36
C LEU A 120 -2.27 -1.73 -7.43
N THR A 121 -2.36 -2.88 -8.09
CA THR A 121 -3.39 -3.12 -9.11
C THR A 121 -4.79 -3.01 -8.52
N THR A 122 -5.01 -3.52 -7.30
CA THR A 122 -6.29 -3.43 -6.59
C THR A 122 -6.66 -1.97 -6.34
N ILE A 123 -5.72 -1.17 -5.83
CA ILE A 123 -5.94 0.25 -5.53
C ILE A 123 -6.26 1.03 -6.82
N PHE A 124 -5.42 0.92 -7.85
CA PHE A 124 -5.65 1.62 -9.11
C PHE A 124 -6.92 1.17 -9.83
N TYR A 125 -7.20 -0.14 -9.84
CA TYR A 125 -8.43 -0.65 -10.44
C TYR A 125 -9.68 -0.13 -9.72
N THR A 126 -9.64 -0.06 -8.39
CA THR A 126 -10.77 0.44 -7.60
C THR A 126 -10.96 1.94 -7.86
N HIS A 127 -9.88 2.72 -7.90
CA HIS A 127 -9.91 4.12 -8.28
C HIS A 127 -10.51 4.34 -9.68
N LEU A 128 -10.10 3.56 -10.68
CA LEU A 128 -10.59 3.68 -12.06
C LEU A 128 -12.05 3.24 -12.26
N ARG A 129 -12.64 2.54 -11.29
CA ARG A 129 -14.03 2.06 -11.35
C ARG A 129 -15.04 3.02 -10.74
N GLN A 130 -14.58 3.97 -9.94
CA GLN A 130 -15.38 5.02 -9.35
C GLN A 130 -15.57 6.15 -10.37
#